data_AF-A0A9E1P3I8-F1
#
_entry.id   AF-A0A9E1P3I8-F1
#
_cell.length_a   1.000
_cell.length_b   1.000
_cell.length_c   1.000
_cell.angle_alpha   90.00
_cell.angle_beta   90.00
_cell.angle_gamma   90.00
#
_symmetry.space_group_name_H-M   'P 1'
#
loop_
_entity.id
_entity.type
_entity.pdbx_description
1 polymer ?
#
loop_
_entity_poly.entity_id
_entity_poly.type
_entity_poly.pdbx_seq_one_letter_code
_entity_poly.pdbx_strand_id
1 'polypeptide(L)' 'MHVDYTPAQKAMRDEIRDYFSKLLPYETQQQMAQETDYSISHDIVRQMGSDGWLGVGWPKEFGGGGFSSVE' A
#
# COMPACT_ATOMS: atom_id res chain seq x y z
N MET A 1 -23.81 17.94 8.04
CA MET A 1 -22.71 17.50 7.14
C MET A 1 -22.46 16.03 7.44
N HIS A 2 -22.65 15.14 6.45
CA HIS A 2 -22.32 13.72 6.60
C HIS A 2 -20.95 13.47 5.99
N VAL A 3 -19.97 13.18 6.84
CA VAL A 3 -18.60 12.84 6.45
C VAL A 3 -18.44 11.33 6.68
N ASP A 4 -18.79 10.54 5.68
CA ASP A 4 -18.55 9.09 5.66
C ASP A 4 -18.06 8.67 4.27
N TYR A 5 -17.36 7.55 4.21
CA TYR A 5 -16.88 6.95 2.96
C TYR A 5 -18.02 6.32 2.18
N THR A 6 -17.92 6.37 0.84
CA THR A 6 -18.78 5.56 -0.02
C THR A 6 -18.52 4.06 0.22
N PRO A 7 -19.45 3.16 -0.13
CA PRO A 7 -19.21 1.72 -0.06
C PRO A 7 -17.95 1.28 -0.81
N ALA A 8 -17.66 1.88 -1.98
CA ALA A 8 -16.47 1.60 -2.76
C ALA A 8 -15.18 2.00 -2.01
N GLN A 9 -15.16 3.18 -1.38
CA GLN A 9 -14.04 3.64 -0.57
C GLN A 9 -13.83 2.77 0.67
N LYS A 10 -14.90 2.26 1.29
CA LYS A 10 -14.80 1.30 2.40
C LYS A 10 -14.18 -0.03 1.95
N ALA A 11 -14.63 -0.57 0.81
CA ALA A 11 -14.07 -1.79 0.24
C ALA A 11 -12.59 -1.63 -0.12
N MET A 12 -12.23 -0.53 -0.77
CA MET A 12 -10.85 -0.19 -1.13
C MET A 12 -9.96 -0.07 0.12
N ARG A 13 -10.44 0.60 1.16
CA ARG A 13 -9.74 0.69 2.45
C ARG A 13 -9.48 -0.69 3.05
N ASP A 14 -10.45 -1.59 2.96
CA ASP A 14 -10.32 -2.94 3.50
C ASP A 14 -9.35 -3.78 2.66
N GLU A 15 -9.38 -3.66 1.32
CA GLU A 15 -8.39 -4.26 0.41
C GLU A 15 -6.95 -3.81 0.71
N ILE A 16 -6.73 -2.51 0.90
CA ILE A 16 -5.41 -1.95 1.23
C ILE A 16 -4.91 -2.50 2.57
N ARG A 17 -5.79 -2.58 3.58
CA ARG A 17 -5.43 -3.14 4.89
C ARG A 17 -5.06 -4.61 4.79
N ASP A 18 -5.87 -5.39 4.09
CA ASP A 18 -5.60 -6.80 3.88
C ASP A 18 -4.26 -7.01 3.16
N TYR A 19 -3.99 -6.20 2.14
CA TYR A 19 -2.71 -6.21 1.43
C TYR A 19 -1.53 -5.94 2.38
N PHE A 20 -1.55 -4.82 3.11
CA PHE A 20 -0.45 -4.49 4.02
C PHE A 20 -0.29 -5.46 5.18
N SER A 21 -1.38 -6.05 5.68
CA SER A 21 -1.30 -7.07 6.73
C SER A 21 -0.54 -8.33 6.30
N LYS A 22 -0.62 -8.68 5.01
CA LYS A 22 0.09 -9.81 4.41
C LYS A 22 1.52 -9.45 4.03
N LEU A 23 1.72 -8.23 3.52
CA LEU A 23 3.03 -7.74 3.08
C LEU A 23 3.96 -7.44 4.26
N LEU A 24 3.42 -6.90 5.36
CA LEU A 24 4.16 -6.44 6.54
C LEU A 24 3.65 -7.12 7.81
N PRO A 25 3.81 -8.45 7.95
CA PRO A 25 3.46 -9.13 9.19
C PRO A 25 4.35 -8.63 10.34
N TYR A 26 3.90 -8.83 11.58
CA TYR A 26 4.59 -8.33 12.77
C TYR A 26 6.07 -8.74 12.83
N GLU A 27 6.38 -9.98 12.47
CA GLU A 27 7.76 -10.49 12.43
C GLU A 27 8.66 -9.68 11.49
N THR A 28 8.22 -9.42 10.26
CA THR A 28 8.96 -8.61 9.29
C THR A 28 9.18 -7.20 9.81
N GLN A 29 8.18 -6.61 10.49
CA GLN A 29 8.35 -5.28 11.11
C GLN A 29 9.44 -5.28 12.19
N GLN A 30 9.52 -6.35 13.01
CA GLN A 30 10.58 -6.47 14.03
C GLN A 30 11.96 -6.66 13.40
N GLN A 31 12.05 -7.42 12.30
CA GLN A 31 13.30 -7.60 11.56
C GLN A 31 13.78 -6.27 10.95
N MET A 32 12.88 -5.53 10.30
CA MET A 32 13.17 -4.21 9.75
C MET A 32 13.63 -3.22 10.82
N ALA A 33 13.04 -3.25 12.03
CA ALA A 33 13.41 -2.36 13.12
C ALA A 33 14.85 -2.58 13.64
N GLN A 34 15.42 -3.76 13.39
CA GLN A 34 16.78 -4.12 13.79
C GLN A 34 17.79 -4.00 12.63
N GLU A 35 17.28 -3.84 11.41
CA GLU A 35 18.08 -3.74 10.19
C GLU A 35 18.73 -2.36 10.05
N THR A 36 19.97 -2.32 9.57
CA THR A 36 20.72 -1.08 9.33
C THR A 36 20.97 -0.77 7.85
N ASP A 37 20.87 -1.77 6.97
CA ASP A 37 21.15 -1.66 5.54
C ASP A 37 19.90 -1.51 4.66
N TYR A 38 18.70 -1.55 5.27
CA TYR A 38 17.40 -1.43 4.62
C TYR A 38 17.10 -2.51 3.57
N SER A 39 17.81 -3.64 3.54
CA SER A 39 17.61 -4.69 2.53
C SER A 39 16.16 -5.22 2.49
N ILE A 40 15.56 -5.48 3.66
CA ILE A 40 14.18 -5.92 3.80
C ILE A 40 13.22 -4.85 3.28
N SER A 41 13.48 -3.58 3.60
CA SER A 41 12.68 -2.46 3.10
C SER A 41 12.71 -2.37 1.56
N HIS A 42 13.88 -2.60 0.94
CA HIS A 42 14.00 -2.61 -0.52
C HIS A 42 13.22 -3.77 -1.16
N ASP A 43 13.24 -4.94 -0.55
CA ASP A 43 12.50 -6.10 -1.05
C ASP A 43 10.98 -5.90 -0.94
N ILE A 44 10.50 -5.29 0.14
CA ILE A 44 9.10 -4.89 0.29
C ILE A 44 8.69 -3.87 -0.78
N VAL A 45 9.49 -2.82 -0.99
CA VAL A 45 9.21 -1.81 -2.03
C VAL A 45 9.22 -2.44 -3.42
N ARG A 46 10.13 -3.37 -3.70
CA ARG A 46 10.17 -4.13 -4.95
C ARG A 46 8.89 -4.94 -5.14
N GLN A 47 8.44 -5.65 -4.10
CA GLN A 47 7.19 -6.40 -4.13
C GLN A 47 5.99 -5.47 -4.38
N MET A 48 5.90 -4.33 -3.68
CA MET A 48 4.86 -3.33 -3.93
C MET A 48 4.84 -2.82 -5.37
N GLY A 49 6.02 -2.66 -5.97
CA GLY A 49 6.15 -2.28 -7.38
C GLY A 49 5.61 -3.35 -8.32
N SER A 50 5.94 -4.62 -8.07
CA SER A 50 5.42 -5.76 -8.83
C SER A 50 3.92 -5.94 -8.67
N ASP A 51 3.38 -5.62 -7.49
CA ASP A 51 1.96 -5.72 -7.18
C ASP A 51 1.13 -4.50 -7.62
N GLY A 52 1.78 -3.46 -8.19
CA GLY A 52 1.10 -2.26 -8.71
C GLY A 52 0.66 -1.25 -7.65
N TRP A 53 1.19 -1.35 -6.44
CA TRP A 53 0.88 -0.43 -5.32
C TRP A 53 1.80 0.79 -5.26
N LEU A 54 2.74 0.93 -6.20
CA LEU A 54 3.54 2.15 -6.36
C LEU A 54 2.87 3.11 -7.33
N GLY A 55 2.88 4.40 -7.00
CA GLY A 55 2.31 5.43 -7.88
C GLY A 55 0.78 5.38 -7.99
N VAL A 56 0.09 4.97 -6.92
CA VAL A 56 -1.38 4.81 -6.93
C VAL A 56 -2.15 6.08 -7.31
N GLY A 57 -1.61 7.27 -7.03
CA GLY A 57 -2.21 8.55 -7.45
C GLY A 57 -1.88 8.99 -8.88
N TRP A 58 -0.99 8.28 -9.58
CA TRP A 58 -0.65 8.62 -10.96
C TRP A 58 -1.78 8.22 -11.91
N PRO A 59 -2.02 8.97 -12.99
CA PRO A 59 -2.94 8.56 -14.04
C PRO A 59 -2.64 7.15 -14.58
N LYS A 60 -3.70 6.40 -14.88
CA LYS A 60 -3.59 5.03 -15.41
C LYS A 60 -2.82 4.95 -16.74
N GLU A 61 -2.85 6.01 -17.55
CA GLU A 61 -2.08 6.11 -18.80
C GLU A 61 -0.56 6.09 -18.59
N PHE A 62 -0.09 6.39 -17.37
CA PHE A 62 1.32 6.28 -16.98
C PHE A 62 1.60 5.03 -16.12
N GLY A 63 0.65 4.11 -16.02
CA GLY A 63 0.78 2.87 -15.24
C GLY A 63 0.47 3.02 -13.74
N GLY A 64 -0.13 4.13 -13.31
CA GLY A 64 -0.57 4.35 -11.93
C GLY A 64 -1.96 3.81 -11.60
N GLY A 65 -2.37 3.96 -10.33
CA GLY A 65 -3.67 3.51 -9.83
C GLY A 65 -4.85 4.44 -10.18
N GLY A 66 -4.58 5.71 -10.48
CA GLY A 66 -5.58 6.74 -10.75
C GLY A 66 -6.40 7.16 -9.53
N PHE A 67 -5.90 6.96 -8.31
CA PHE A 67 -6.60 7.35 -7.08
C PHE A 67 -6.61 8.86 -6.91
N SER A 68 -7.75 9.39 -6.47
CA SER A 68 -7.92 10.78 -6.07
C SER A 68 -7.42 11.03 -4.65
N SER A 69 -7.55 12.25 -4.14
CA SER A 69 -7.13 12.59 -2.77
C SER A 69 -7.97 11.93 -1.65
N VAL A 70 -9.09 11.29 -2.00
CA VAL A 70 -10.00 10.63 -1.04
C VAL A 70 -9.86 9.10 -1.10
N GLU A 71 -9.23 8.58 -2.14
CA GLU A 71 -8.96 7.16 -2.39
C GLU A 71 -7.53 6.83 -1.96
#